data_AF-A0A7Z0PEM2-F1
#
_entry.id   AF-A0A7Z0PEM2-F1
#
_cell.length_a   1.000
_cell.length_b   1.000
_cell.length_c   1.000
_cell.angle_alpha   90.00
_cell.angle_beta   90.00
_cell.angle_gamma   90.00
#
_symmetry.space_group_name_H-M   'P 1'
#
loop_
_entity.id
_entity.type
_entity.pdbx_description
1 polymer ?
#
loop_
_entity_poly.entity_id
_entity_poly.type
_entity_poly.pdbx_seq_one_letter_code
_entity_poly.pdbx_strand_id
1 'polypeptide(L)'
;MKNNLAFLIGIIVSVTIVFLLTYRKRKRLECKFDERQKQNLNLGYKYGFNGMLVFMMLFALVTEVYKKVNNSEMISLTMFVITSILVGITIVAAFTIFTDSYLQFGANLKKFYFTNISIGLLNLFLGISLKSYVNILVSLLMFIIAGGVFIRNKFHKEDEE
;
A
#
# COMPACT_ATOMS: atom_id res chain seq x y z
N MET A 1 -16.51 25.22 -7.31
CA MET A 1 -17.10 24.35 -8.35
C MET A 1 -16.08 23.69 -9.28
N LYS A 2 -15.14 24.41 -9.92
CA LYS A 2 -14.15 23.80 -10.84
C LYS A 2 -13.28 22.68 -10.21
N ASN A 3 -12.89 22.82 -8.95
CA ASN A 3 -12.08 21.80 -8.24
C ASN A 3 -12.85 20.49 -7.98
N ASN A 4 -14.16 20.56 -7.75
CA ASN A 4 -14.99 19.36 -7.53
C ASN A 4 -15.21 18.59 -8.83
N LEU A 5 -15.27 19.29 -9.97
CA LEU A 5 -15.40 18.69 -11.29
C LEU A 5 -14.12 17.93 -11.68
N ALA A 6 -12.94 18.51 -11.44
CA ALA A 6 -11.65 17.86 -11.70
C ALA A 6 -11.47 16.60 -10.83
N PHE A 7 -11.91 16.64 -9.58
CA PHE A 7 -11.89 15.48 -8.68
C PHE A 7 -12.82 14.36 -9.14
N LEU A 8 -14.06 14.69 -9.55
CA LEU A 8 -15.02 13.74 -10.13
C LEU A 8 -14.51 13.10 -11.42
N ILE A 9 -13.89 13.88 -12.30
CA ILE A 9 -13.27 13.38 -13.53
C ILE A 9 -12.11 12.43 -13.20
N GLY A 10 -11.28 12.76 -12.19
CA GLY A 10 -10.21 11.90 -11.71
C GLY A 10 -10.72 10.53 -11.21
N ILE A 11 -11.84 10.51 -10.47
CA ILE A 11 -12.49 9.28 -10.01
C ILE A 11 -13.03 8.47 -11.21
N ILE A 12 -13.73 9.11 -12.14
CA ILE A 12 -14.30 8.42 -13.31
C ILE A 12 -13.19 7.80 -14.18
N VAL A 13 -12.10 8.55 -14.41
CA VAL A 13 -10.96 8.06 -15.21
C VAL A 13 -10.26 6.89 -14.52
N SER A 14 -10.02 6.99 -13.21
CA SER A 14 -9.36 5.90 -12.45
C SER A 14 -10.24 4.64 -12.38
N VAL A 15 -11.55 4.78 -12.16
CA VAL A 15 -12.52 3.66 -12.22
C VAL A 15 -12.55 3.03 -13.61
N THR A 16 -12.56 3.85 -14.67
CA THR A 16 -12.58 3.37 -16.06
C THR A 16 -11.29 2.63 -16.42
N ILE A 17 -10.13 3.12 -15.99
CA ILE A 17 -8.84 2.44 -16.18
C ILE A 17 -8.82 1.10 -15.43
N VAL A 18 -9.26 1.06 -14.17
CA VAL A 18 -9.35 -0.20 -13.41
C VAL A 18 -10.31 -1.18 -14.08
N PHE A 19 -11.46 -0.71 -14.55
CA PHE A 19 -12.43 -1.53 -15.27
C PHE A 19 -11.84 -2.11 -16.58
N LEU A 20 -11.17 -1.27 -17.38
CA LEU A 20 -10.52 -1.70 -18.62
C LEU A 20 -9.36 -2.68 -18.38
N LEU A 21 -8.55 -2.47 -17.34
CA LEU A 21 -7.49 -3.39 -16.94
C LEU A 21 -8.04 -4.73 -16.44
N THR A 22 -9.17 -4.70 -15.73
CA THR A 22 -9.88 -5.90 -15.26
C THR A 22 -10.51 -6.65 -16.44
N TYR A 23 -11.06 -5.92 -17.43
CA TYR A 23 -11.66 -6.49 -18.63
C TYR A 23 -10.62 -7.13 -19.57
N ARG A 24 -9.43 -6.51 -19.73
CA ARG A 24 -8.36 -7.04 -20.60
C ARG A 24 -7.64 -8.28 -20.06
N LYS A 25 -7.77 -8.62 -18.77
CA LYS A 25 -7.04 -9.73 -18.13
C LYS A 25 -7.83 -11.05 -18.01
N ARG A 26 -8.78 -11.32 -18.92
CA ARG A 26 -9.37 -12.66 -19.06
C ARG A 26 -8.54 -13.66 -19.87
N LYS A 27 -7.31 -13.33 -20.27
CA LYS A 27 -6.29 -14.37 -20.51
C LYS A 27 -5.70 -14.72 -19.14
N ARG A 28 -6.27 -15.74 -18.49
CA ARG A 28 -5.72 -16.35 -17.26
C ARG A 28 -4.25 -16.72 -17.53
N LEU A 29 -3.33 -15.82 -17.20
CA LEU A 29 -2.05 -16.27 -16.70
C LEU A 29 -2.41 -17.02 -15.43
N GLU A 30 -2.18 -18.33 -15.40
CA GLU A 30 -2.44 -19.17 -14.24
C GLU A 30 -1.66 -18.61 -13.04
N CYS A 31 -2.34 -17.76 -12.28
CA CYS A 31 -1.85 -17.22 -11.03
C CYS A 31 -1.96 -18.38 -10.05
N LYS A 32 -0.92 -19.22 -10.00
CA LYS A 32 -0.77 -20.35 -9.07
C LYS A 32 -0.46 -19.83 -7.67
N PHE A 33 -1.39 -19.08 -7.09
CA PHE A 33 -1.50 -19.05 -5.64
C PHE A 33 -2.17 -20.36 -5.23
N ASP A 34 -1.56 -21.04 -4.27
CA ASP A 34 -2.21 -22.15 -3.58
C ASP A 34 -3.46 -21.65 -2.83
N GLU A 35 -4.41 -22.52 -2.53
CA GLU A 35 -5.64 -22.19 -1.81
C GLU A 35 -5.34 -21.52 -0.46
N ARG A 36 -4.31 -22.00 0.26
CA ARG A 36 -3.84 -21.39 1.50
C ARG A 36 -3.35 -19.96 1.29
N GLN A 37 -2.56 -19.70 0.24
CA GLN A 37 -2.08 -18.35 -0.05
C GLN A 37 -3.23 -17.41 -0.44
N LYS A 38 -4.23 -17.89 -1.20
CA LYS A 38 -5.43 -17.10 -1.53
C LYS A 38 -6.22 -16.74 -0.29
N GLN A 39 -6.42 -17.69 0.62
CA GLN A 39 -7.11 -17.45 1.88
C GLN A 39 -6.37 -16.41 2.73
N ASN A 40 -5.06 -16.57 2.89
CA ASN A 40 -4.22 -15.61 3.63
C ASN A 40 -4.21 -14.23 2.97
N LEU A 41 -4.17 -14.15 1.64
CA LEU A 41 -4.24 -12.87 0.93
C LEU A 41 -5.59 -12.17 1.18
N ASN A 42 -6.71 -12.90 1.16
CA ASN A 42 -8.03 -12.34 1.47
C ASN A 42 -8.13 -11.88 2.93
N LEU A 43 -7.57 -12.63 3.88
CA LEU A 43 -7.46 -12.21 5.27
C LEU A 43 -6.59 -10.95 5.41
N GLY A 44 -5.47 -10.89 4.69
CA GLY A 44 -4.61 -9.72 4.62
C GLY A 44 -5.36 -8.48 4.17
N TYR A 45 -6.13 -8.56 3.07
CA TYR A 45 -6.97 -7.44 2.61
C TYR A 45 -8.03 -7.04 3.65
N LYS A 46 -8.66 -8.01 4.31
CA LYS A 46 -9.64 -7.74 5.38
C LYS A 46 -8.99 -7.00 6.55
N TYR A 47 -7.82 -7.45 7.01
CA TYR A 47 -7.09 -6.80 8.09
C TYR A 47 -6.58 -5.42 7.71
N GLY A 48 -6.05 -5.25 6.50
CA GLY A 48 -5.61 -3.95 5.99
C GLY A 48 -6.74 -2.94 5.89
N PHE A 49 -7.89 -3.36 5.36
CA PHE A 49 -9.08 -2.50 5.28
C PHE A 49 -9.59 -2.12 6.67
N ASN A 50 -9.79 -3.09 7.56
CA ASN A 50 -10.27 -2.82 8.91
C ASN A 50 -9.29 -1.96 9.71
N GLY A 51 -7.98 -2.23 9.61
CA GLY A 51 -6.94 -1.44 10.25
C GLY A 51 -6.89 -0.01 9.73
N MET A 52 -7.04 0.19 8.42
CA MET A 52 -7.18 1.53 7.82
C MET A 52 -8.41 2.26 8.39
N LEU A 53 -9.58 1.61 8.48
CA LEU A 53 -10.78 2.24 9.03
C LEU A 53 -10.62 2.63 10.51
N VAL A 54 -10.03 1.75 11.31
CA VAL A 54 -9.74 2.05 12.72
C VAL A 54 -8.78 3.23 12.84
N PHE A 55 -7.72 3.24 12.03
CA PHE A 55 -6.79 4.37 11.97
C PHE A 55 -7.50 5.67 11.59
N MET A 56 -8.32 5.64 10.53
CA MET A 56 -9.10 6.81 10.09
C MET A 56 -10.01 7.34 11.18
N MET A 57 -10.71 6.46 11.89
CA MET A 57 -11.62 6.84 12.97
C MET A 57 -10.87 7.49 14.14
N LEU A 58 -9.81 6.85 14.62
CA LEU A 58 -8.99 7.38 15.73
C LEU A 58 -8.32 8.70 15.36
N PHE A 59 -7.75 8.78 14.16
CA PHE A 59 -7.05 9.98 13.71
C PHE A 59 -8.02 11.13 13.42
N ALA A 60 -9.24 10.85 12.93
CA ALA A 60 -10.30 11.85 12.80
C ALA A 60 -10.71 12.41 14.16
N LEU A 61 -10.90 11.57 15.18
CA LEU A 61 -11.20 12.00 16.55
C LEU A 61 -10.10 12.90 17.12
N VAL A 62 -8.83 12.50 16.94
CA VAL A 62 -7.67 13.31 17.37
C VAL A 62 -7.64 14.66 16.65
N THR A 63 -7.89 14.66 15.34
CA THR A 63 -7.88 15.89 14.53
C THR A 63 -9.03 16.82 14.92
N GLU A 64 -10.20 16.29 15.26
CA GLU A 64 -11.36 17.06 15.71
C GLU A 64 -11.08 17.73 17.06
N VAL A 65 -10.55 16.97 18.03
CA VAL A 65 -10.13 17.52 19.34
C VAL A 65 -9.07 18.60 19.15
N TYR A 66 -8.06 18.34 18.31
CA TYR A 66 -7.01 19.31 18.00
C TYR A 66 -7.59 20.60 17.41
N LYS A 67 -8.51 20.49 16.44
CA LYS A 67 -9.16 21.63 15.80
C LYS A 67 -9.95 22.46 16.80
N LYS A 68 -10.64 21.82 17.75
CA LYS A 68 -11.40 22.50 18.80
C LYS A 68 -10.50 23.27 19.79
N VAL A 69 -9.31 22.75 20.09
CA VAL A 69 -8.36 23.38 21.04
C VAL A 69 -7.55 24.49 20.36
N ASN A 70 -7.06 24.25 19.14
CA ASN A 70 -6.08 25.12 18.49
C ASN A 70 -6.65 26.01 17.37
N ASN A 71 -7.97 25.93 17.11
CA ASN A 71 -8.68 26.63 16.03
C ASN A 71 -7.98 26.53 14.66
N SER A 72 -7.26 25.44 14.43
CA SER A 72 -6.46 25.20 13.22
C SER A 72 -6.52 23.72 12.84
N GLU A 73 -6.38 23.44 11.54
CA GLU A 73 -6.35 22.05 11.05
C GLU A 73 -4.96 21.46 11.25
N MET A 74 -4.90 20.26 11.84
CA MET A 74 -3.64 19.57 12.09
C MET A 74 -2.96 19.15 10.78
N ILE A 75 -3.73 18.54 9.87
CA ILE A 75 -3.27 18.09 8.55
C ILE A 75 -4.35 18.34 7.49
N SER A 76 -3.93 18.44 6.22
CA SER A 76 -4.89 18.53 5.11
C SER A 76 -5.62 17.20 4.87
N LEU A 77 -6.85 17.27 4.34
CA LEU A 77 -7.65 16.08 3.99
C LEU A 77 -6.90 15.12 3.05
N THR A 78 -6.14 15.66 2.09
CA THR A 78 -5.33 14.85 1.18
C THR A 78 -4.27 14.04 1.93
N MET A 79 -3.56 14.67 2.88
CA MET A 79 -2.57 13.99 3.71
C MET A 79 -3.22 12.90 4.56
N PHE A 80 -4.38 13.19 5.15
CA PHE A 80 -5.16 12.23 5.95
C PHE A 80 -5.50 10.96 5.16
N VAL A 81 -6.05 11.13 3.96
CA VAL A 81 -6.45 10.00 3.11
C VAL A 81 -5.23 9.19 2.68
N ILE A 82 -4.14 9.84 2.24
CA ILE A 82 -2.93 9.15 1.81
C ILE A 82 -2.30 8.37 2.96
N THR A 83 -2.13 8.97 4.13
CA THR A 83 -1.54 8.29 5.29
C THR A 83 -2.40 7.09 5.70
N SER A 84 -3.73 7.21 5.65
CA SER A 84 -4.64 6.09 5.95
C SER A 84 -4.47 4.92 4.99
N ILE A 85 -4.35 5.21 3.68
CA ILE A 85 -4.08 4.19 2.67
C ILE A 85 -2.73 3.51 2.93
N LEU A 86 -1.68 4.27 3.26
CA LEU A 86 -0.36 3.72 3.57
C LEU A 86 -0.39 2.79 4.79
N VAL A 87 -1.17 3.13 5.83
CA VAL A 87 -1.39 2.25 6.98
C VAL A 87 -2.03 0.94 6.54
N GLY A 88 -3.10 1.01 5.74
CA GLY A 88 -3.76 -0.18 5.19
C GLY A 88 -2.79 -1.07 4.41
N ILE A 89 -2.03 -0.50 3.48
CA ILE A 89 -1.02 -1.22 2.67
C ILE A 89 0.03 -1.87 3.59
N THR A 90 0.51 -1.14 4.60
CA THR A 90 1.50 -1.65 5.55
C THR A 90 0.98 -2.89 6.27
N ILE A 91 -0.27 -2.88 6.73
CA ILE A 91 -0.88 -4.03 7.41
C ILE A 91 -1.04 -5.22 6.45
N VAL A 92 -1.54 -4.99 5.22
CA VAL A 92 -1.64 -6.06 4.20
C VAL A 92 -0.26 -6.67 3.96
N ALA A 93 0.73 -5.83 3.67
CA ALA A 93 2.08 -6.28 3.33
C ALA A 93 2.72 -7.03 4.50
N ALA A 94 2.68 -6.48 5.72
CA ALA A 94 3.22 -7.15 6.90
C ALA A 94 2.58 -8.52 7.10
N PHE A 95 1.25 -8.60 7.15
CA PHE A 95 0.54 -9.87 7.36
C PHE A 95 0.91 -10.90 6.29
N THR A 96 0.81 -10.50 5.03
CA THR A 96 1.02 -11.43 3.91
C THR A 96 2.49 -11.82 3.72
N ILE A 97 3.46 -11.00 4.13
CA ILE A 97 4.88 -11.37 4.18
C ILE A 97 5.09 -12.43 5.26
N PHE A 98 4.51 -12.24 6.46
CA PHE A 98 4.62 -13.22 7.54
C PHE A 98 3.93 -14.55 7.24
N THR A 99 2.87 -14.54 6.42
CA THR A 99 2.13 -15.75 6.04
C THR A 99 2.53 -16.35 4.69
N ASP A 100 3.67 -15.93 4.12
CA ASP A 100 4.20 -16.38 2.83
C ASP A 100 3.19 -16.32 1.67
N SER A 101 2.31 -15.33 1.72
CA SER A 101 1.25 -15.11 0.73
C SER A 101 1.37 -13.78 0.00
N TYR A 102 2.43 -13.00 0.28
CA TYR A 102 2.69 -11.72 -0.38
C TYR A 102 3.13 -11.89 -1.84
N LEU A 103 3.95 -12.91 -2.11
CA LEU A 103 4.40 -13.24 -3.45
C LEU A 103 3.78 -14.54 -3.93
N GLN A 104 3.47 -14.59 -5.23
CA GLN A 104 3.01 -15.81 -5.87
C GLN A 104 4.12 -16.86 -5.91
N PHE A 105 3.75 -18.14 -5.84
CA PHE A 105 4.69 -19.23 -6.13
C PHE A 105 5.33 -19.06 -7.52
N GLY A 106 6.65 -19.19 -7.59
CA GLY A 106 7.43 -18.96 -8.82
C GLY A 106 7.59 -17.49 -9.23
N ALA A 107 7.26 -16.53 -8.35
CA ALA A 107 7.49 -15.12 -8.63
C ALA A 107 8.98 -14.82 -8.85
N ASN A 108 9.26 -13.97 -9.84
CA ASN A 108 10.62 -13.52 -10.10
C ASN A 108 11.06 -12.49 -9.04
N LEU A 109 11.78 -12.97 -8.03
CA LEU A 109 12.28 -12.15 -6.91
C LEU A 109 13.16 -10.99 -7.39
N LYS A 110 14.00 -11.18 -8.41
CA LYS A 110 14.84 -10.10 -8.95
C LYS A 110 13.99 -8.95 -9.48
N LYS A 111 12.93 -9.27 -10.23
CA LYS A 111 11.99 -8.25 -10.74
C LYS A 111 11.26 -7.56 -9.59
N PHE A 112 10.83 -8.31 -8.58
CA PHE A 112 10.18 -7.76 -7.40
C PHE A 112 11.07 -6.73 -6.66
N TYR A 113 12.31 -7.11 -6.33
CA TYR A 113 13.24 -6.20 -5.66
C TYR A 113 13.57 -4.99 -6.51
N PHE A 114 13.84 -5.19 -7.80
CA PHE A 114 14.11 -4.09 -8.72
C PHE A 114 12.97 -3.07 -8.76
N THR A 115 11.72 -3.53 -8.86
CA THR A 115 10.56 -2.64 -8.88
C THR A 115 10.40 -1.88 -7.56
N ASN A 116 10.44 -2.56 -6.40
CA ASN A 116 10.24 -1.89 -5.11
C ASN A 116 11.38 -0.91 -4.79
N ILE A 117 12.63 -1.31 -5.03
CA ILE A 117 13.79 -0.44 -4.79
C ILE A 117 13.75 0.77 -5.72
N SER A 118 13.42 0.59 -7.01
CA SER A 118 13.33 1.71 -7.96
C SER A 118 12.25 2.71 -7.59
N ILE A 119 11.05 2.23 -7.23
CA ILE A 119 9.95 3.08 -6.76
C ILE A 119 10.34 3.78 -5.45
N GLY A 120 10.98 3.05 -4.53
CA GLY A 120 11.47 3.58 -3.27
C GLY A 120 12.49 4.71 -3.46
N LEU A 121 13.48 4.52 -4.33
CA LEU A 121 14.50 5.53 -4.65
C LEU A 121 13.90 6.74 -5.37
N LEU A 122 13.00 6.53 -6.33
CA LEU A 122 12.32 7.63 -7.02
C LEU A 122 11.51 8.48 -6.03
N ASN A 123 10.76 7.84 -5.14
CA ASN A 123 10.01 8.54 -4.11
C ASN A 123 10.93 9.21 -3.08
N LEU A 124 12.06 8.63 -2.75
CA LEU A 124 13.04 9.28 -1.87
C LEU A 124 13.58 10.56 -2.50
N PHE A 125 13.98 10.49 -3.77
CA PHE A 125 14.45 11.64 -4.54
C PHE A 125 13.39 12.74 -4.59
N LEU A 126 12.15 12.40 -4.99
CA LEU A 126 11.04 13.36 -5.02
C LEU A 126 10.72 13.91 -3.61
N GLY A 127 10.85 13.09 -2.57
CA GLY A 127 10.67 13.49 -1.18
C GLY A 127 11.67 14.54 -0.73
N ILE A 128 12.95 14.36 -1.08
CA ILE A 128 14.02 15.30 -0.75
C ILE A 128 13.91 16.57 -1.61
N SER A 129 13.76 16.43 -2.94
CA SER A 129 13.73 17.56 -3.87
C SER A 129 12.50 18.45 -3.68
N LEU A 130 11.33 17.86 -3.41
CA LEU A 130 10.07 18.60 -3.24
C LEU A 130 9.71 18.81 -1.77
N LYS A 131 10.55 18.36 -0.82
CA LYS A 131 10.26 18.35 0.63
C LYS A 131 8.89 17.71 0.96
N SER A 132 8.53 16.65 0.23
CA SER A 132 7.26 15.97 0.34
C SER A 132 7.34 14.80 1.34
N TYR A 133 6.71 14.97 2.50
CA TYR A 133 6.61 13.92 3.52
C TYR A 133 5.93 12.64 3.00
N VAL A 134 4.94 12.78 2.12
CA VAL A 134 4.25 11.63 1.51
C VAL A 134 5.23 10.75 0.74
N ASN A 135 6.07 11.36 -0.10
CA ASN A 135 7.02 10.60 -0.92
C ASN A 135 8.09 9.92 -0.03
N ILE A 136 8.50 10.57 1.06
CA ILE A 136 9.38 9.94 2.05
C ILE A 136 8.71 8.71 2.69
N LEU A 137 7.45 8.82 3.11
CA LEU A 137 6.71 7.69 3.69
C LEU A 137 6.52 6.54 2.69
N VAL A 138 6.18 6.84 1.43
CA VAL A 138 6.08 5.84 0.36
C VAL A 138 7.41 5.15 0.14
N SER A 139 8.51 5.92 0.11
CA SER A 139 9.86 5.37 -0.06
C SER A 139 10.21 4.38 1.05
N LEU A 140 9.99 4.77 2.31
CA LEU A 140 10.22 3.91 3.47
C LEU A 140 9.39 2.64 3.39
N LEU A 141 8.11 2.75 3.03
CA LEU A 141 7.21 1.60 2.88
C LEU A 141 7.75 0.61 1.84
N MET A 142 8.19 1.09 0.67
CA MET A 142 8.75 0.22 -0.37
C MET A 142 10.02 -0.50 0.08
N PHE A 143 10.89 0.19 0.82
CA PHE A 143 12.10 -0.43 1.38
C PHE A 143 11.79 -1.44 2.49
N ILE A 144 10.82 -1.16 3.36
CA ILE A 144 10.38 -2.08 4.41
C ILE A 144 9.78 -3.35 3.78
N ILE A 145 8.95 -3.20 2.75
CA ILE A 145 8.36 -4.31 2.01
C ILE A 145 9.46 -5.17 1.36
N ALA A 146 10.40 -4.54 0.66
CA ALA A 146 11.52 -5.25 0.04
C ALA A 146 12.39 -5.96 1.09
N GLY A 147 12.76 -5.26 2.17
CA GLY A 147 13.55 -5.81 3.27
C GLY A 147 12.84 -6.96 3.99
N GLY A 148 11.55 -6.82 4.28
CA GLY A 148 10.74 -7.85 4.93
C GLY A 148 10.68 -9.13 4.11
N VAL A 149 10.46 -9.03 2.79
CA VAL A 149 10.51 -10.20 1.89
C VAL A 149 11.91 -10.81 1.84
N PHE A 150 12.97 -9.99 1.81
CA PHE A 150 14.35 -10.49 1.83
C PHE A 150 14.67 -11.29 3.11
N ILE A 151 14.34 -10.73 4.27
CA ILE A 151 14.54 -11.38 5.56
C ILE A 151 13.75 -12.69 5.62
N ARG A 152 12.47 -12.67 5.24
CA ARG A 152 11.62 -13.87 5.26
C ARG A 152 12.16 -14.97 4.35
N ASN A 153 12.57 -14.63 3.13
CA ASN A 153 13.16 -15.60 2.19
C ASN A 153 14.49 -16.17 2.68
N LYS A 154 15.27 -15.39 3.45
CA LYS A 154 16.54 -15.88 4.01
C LYS A 154 16.29 -16.93 5.10
N PHE A 155 15.39 -16.64 6.05
CA PHE A 155 15.04 -17.60 7.10
C PHE A 155 14.43 -18.89 6.55
N HIS A 156 13.59 -18.80 5.50
CA HIS A 156 12.99 -20.01 4.94
C HIS A 156 14.01 -20.95 4.27
N LYS A 157 15.13 -20.42 3.78
CA LYS A 157 16.23 -21.24 3.26
C LYS A 157 17.06 -21.90 4.35
N GLU A 158 17.20 -21.24 5.50
CA GLU A 158 17.90 -21.81 6.66
C GLU A 158 17.11 -22.97 7.29
N ASP A 159 15.77 -22.98 7.17
CA ASP A 159 14.92 -24.07 7.64
C ASP A 159 14.95 -25.33 6.71
N GLU A 160 15.46 -25.21 5.48
CA GLU A 160 15.54 -26.29 4.49
C GLU A 160 16.93 -26.97 4.41
N GLU A 161 17.94 -26.44 5.11
CA GLU A 161 19.32 -26.99 5.23
C GLU A 161 19.51 -27.82 6.51
#